data_AF-A0A8T9BXV9-F1
#
_entry.id   AF-A0A8T9BXV9-F1
#
_cell.length_a   1.000
_cell.length_b   1.000
_cell.length_c   1.000
_cell.angle_alpha   90.00
_cell.angle_beta   90.00
_cell.angle_gamma   90.00
#
_symmetry.space_group_name_H-M   'P 1'
#
loop_
_entity.id
_entity.type
_entity.pdbx_description
1 polymer ?
#
loop_
_entity_poly.entity_id
_entity_poly.type
_entity_poly.pdbx_seq_one_letter_code
_entity_poly.pdbx_strand_id
1 'polypeptide(L)'
;MITNKIDESFLAPSFQTHFDFLEGQQKTSPGGGSYLCGNNVTEADFMLIFPIEACKSWAGLTQAKYPKIWNYLELMKQRESYKAAEKKVIEIEGSFKPTATNIKEKY
;
A
#
# COMPACT_ATOMS: atom_id res chain seq x y z
N MET A 1 22.48 -12.28 10.67
CA MET A 1 21.01 -12.44 10.49
C MET A 1 20.30 -12.69 11.83
N ILE A 2 20.08 -11.64 12.63
CA ILE A 2 19.19 -11.65 13.81
C ILE A 2 18.17 -10.50 13.76
N THR A 3 18.43 -9.46 12.94
CA THR A 3 17.59 -8.26 12.79
C THR A 3 16.24 -8.51 12.13
N ASN A 4 16.14 -9.37 11.10
CA ASN A 4 14.86 -9.63 10.43
C ASN A 4 13.75 -10.17 11.35
N LYS A 5 14.10 -10.97 12.37
CA LYS A 5 13.09 -11.55 13.29
C LYS A 5 12.60 -10.55 14.34
N ILE A 6 13.44 -9.57 14.69
CA ILE A 6 13.09 -8.50 15.63
C ILE A 6 12.20 -7.50 14.90
N ASP A 7 12.53 -7.14 13.66
CA ASP A 7 11.71 -6.27 12.82
C ASP A 7 10.32 -6.86 12.56
N GLU A 8 10.22 -8.15 12.23
CA GLU A 8 8.91 -8.80 12.10
C GLU A 8 8.14 -8.85 13.43
N SER A 9 8.79 -9.09 14.57
CA SER A 9 8.08 -9.17 15.87
C SER A 9 7.63 -7.81 16.42
N PHE A 10 8.35 -6.72 16.11
CA PHE A 10 8.02 -5.38 16.60
C PHE A 10 7.25 -4.53 15.58
N LEU A 11 7.51 -4.70 14.29
CA LEU A 11 6.83 -3.93 13.24
C LEU A 11 5.53 -4.60 12.81
N ALA A 12 5.41 -5.94 12.79
CA ALA A 12 4.17 -6.60 12.37
C ALA A 12 2.94 -6.24 13.24
N PRO A 13 3.03 -6.12 14.58
CA PRO A 13 1.90 -5.64 15.39
C PRO A 13 1.53 -4.19 15.08
N SER A 14 2.52 -3.35 14.79
CA SER A 14 2.34 -1.95 14.42
C SER A 14 1.66 -1.83 13.06
N PHE A 15 2.12 -2.60 12.06
CA PHE A 15 1.49 -2.68 10.74
C PHE A 15 0.07 -3.20 10.82
N GLN A 16 -0.17 -4.25 11.63
CA GLN A 16 -1.51 -4.77 11.84
C GLN A 16 -2.44 -3.70 12.44
N THR A 17 -1.99 -2.98 13.46
CA THR A 17 -2.75 -1.87 14.06
C THR A 17 -3.07 -0.79 13.03
N HIS A 18 -2.10 -0.42 12.18
CA HIS A 18 -2.32 0.57 11.12
C HIS A 18 -3.28 0.07 10.04
N PHE A 19 -3.19 -1.19 9.61
CA PHE A 19 -4.13 -1.76 8.64
C PHE A 19 -5.54 -1.91 9.22
N ASP A 20 -5.67 -2.35 10.47
CA ASP A 20 -6.95 -2.41 11.17
C ASP A 20 -7.58 -1.01 11.29
N PHE A 21 -6.76 0.00 11.59
CA PHE A 21 -7.19 1.40 11.60
C PHE A 21 -7.66 1.87 10.22
N LEU A 22 -6.90 1.64 9.15
CA LEU A 22 -7.26 2.05 7.78
C LEU A 22 -8.53 1.34 7.28
N GLU A 23 -8.69 0.04 7.57
CA GLU A 23 -9.88 -0.74 7.22
C GLU A 23 -11.11 -0.22 8.00
N GLY A 24 -10.90 0.20 9.25
CA GLY A 24 -11.88 0.91 10.08
C GLY A 24 -12.26 2.27 9.52
N GLN A 25 -11.28 3.10 9.15
CA GLN A 25 -11.50 4.41 8.53
C GLN A 25 -12.30 4.31 7.23
N GLN A 26 -12.03 3.28 6.42
CA GLN A 26 -12.79 3.04 5.20
C GLN A 26 -14.21 2.49 5.46
N LYS A 27 -14.51 1.99 6.67
CA LYS A 27 -15.90 1.73 7.11
C LYS A 27 -16.60 3.01 7.55
N THR A 28 -15.88 3.95 8.16
CA THR A 28 -16.44 5.21 8.66
C THR A 28 -16.34 6.36 7.68
N SER A 29 -15.78 6.12 6.49
CA SER A 29 -15.61 7.14 5.45
C SER A 29 -16.94 7.81 5.12
N PRO A 30 -17.04 9.15 5.16
CA PRO A 30 -18.29 9.87 4.93
C PRO A 30 -18.92 9.49 3.59
N GLY A 31 -20.18 9.04 3.61
CA GLY A 31 -20.92 8.64 2.41
C GLY A 31 -20.65 7.20 1.93
N GLY A 32 -19.93 6.38 2.70
CA GLY A 32 -19.59 5.01 2.30
C GLY A 32 -18.56 4.95 1.17
N GLY A 33 -17.77 6.03 1.03
CA GLY A 33 -16.90 6.26 -0.10
C GLY A 33 -15.79 5.24 -0.25
N SER A 34 -15.44 4.96 -1.51
CA SER A 34 -14.42 3.97 -1.87
C SER A 34 -12.99 4.42 -1.54
N TYR A 35 -12.78 5.67 -1.09
CA TYR A 35 -11.48 6.27 -0.76
C TYR A 35 -11.35 6.64 0.71
N LEU A 36 -10.11 6.94 1.15
CA LEU A 36 -9.81 7.21 2.56
C LEU A 36 -10.52 8.45 3.10
N CYS A 37 -10.71 9.47 2.26
CA CYS A 37 -11.34 10.73 2.65
C CYS A 37 -12.73 10.96 2.03
N GLY A 38 -13.39 9.91 1.53
CA GLY A 38 -14.78 9.97 1.04
C GLY A 38 -14.96 9.45 -0.38
N ASN A 39 -15.79 10.13 -1.17
CA ASN A 39 -16.18 9.72 -2.52
C ASN A 39 -15.21 10.16 -3.62
N ASN A 40 -14.36 11.14 -3.35
CA ASN A 40 -13.40 11.67 -4.32
C ASN A 40 -11.98 11.30 -3.93
N VAL A 41 -11.10 11.26 -4.94
CA VAL A 41 -9.67 11.10 -4.68
C VAL A 41 -9.10 12.38 -4.11
N THR A 42 -8.22 12.21 -3.12
CA THR A 42 -7.50 13.30 -2.49
C THR A 42 -6.00 13.06 -2.54
N GLU A 43 -5.22 14.09 -2.21
CA GLU A 43 -3.76 14.02 -2.14
C GLU A 43 -3.30 13.01 -1.09
N ALA A 44 -4.06 12.82 -0.01
CA ALA A 44 -3.78 11.82 1.01
C ALA A 44 -3.75 10.41 0.41
N ASP A 45 -4.67 10.13 -0.52
CA ASP A 45 -4.73 8.84 -1.18
C ASP A 45 -3.50 8.59 -2.08
N PHE A 46 -3.00 9.63 -2.76
CA PHE A 46 -1.78 9.56 -3.57
C PHE A 46 -0.52 9.32 -2.72
N MET A 47 -0.44 9.91 -1.53
CA MET A 47 0.68 9.64 -0.62
C MET A 47 0.65 8.21 -0.08
N LEU A 48 -0.55 7.65 0.13
CA LEU A 48 -0.72 6.35 0.77
C LEU A 48 -0.66 5.16 -0.19
N ILE A 49 -0.84 5.36 -1.50
CA ILE A 49 -0.85 4.24 -2.46
C ILE A 49 0.45 3.44 -2.48
N PHE A 50 1.61 4.11 -2.54
CA PHE A 50 2.92 3.48 -2.60
C PHE A 50 3.31 2.72 -1.34
N PRO A 51 3.16 3.28 -0.11
CA PRO A 51 3.46 2.53 1.10
C PRO A 51 2.52 1.32 1.28
N ILE A 52 1.23 1.45 0.95
CA ILE A 52 0.30 0.31 1.03
C ILE A 52 0.67 -0.77 0.00
N GLU A 53 1.12 -0.37 -1.20
CA GLU A 53 1.62 -1.31 -2.21
C GLU A 53 2.88 -2.03 -1.76
N ALA A 54 3.84 -1.31 -1.18
CA ALA A 54 5.02 -1.94 -0.58
C ALA A 54 4.59 -2.94 0.49
N CYS A 55 3.65 -2.57 1.38
CA CYS A 55 3.14 -3.44 2.42
C CYS A 55 2.52 -4.76 1.92
N LYS A 56 2.02 -4.83 0.66
CA LYS A 56 1.62 -6.12 0.04
C LYS A 56 2.78 -7.12 -0.02
N SER A 57 4.01 -6.64 -0.21
CA SER A 57 5.17 -7.50 -0.45
C SER A 57 5.87 -7.98 0.83
N TRP A 58 5.86 -7.20 1.92
CA TRP A 58 6.64 -7.52 3.14
C TRP A 58 5.86 -7.44 4.45
N ALA A 59 4.66 -6.84 4.47
CA ALA A 59 3.90 -6.62 5.71
C ALA A 59 2.64 -7.51 5.85
N GLY A 60 2.48 -8.52 4.98
CA GLY A 60 1.39 -9.50 5.08
C GLY A 60 -0.01 -8.95 4.79
N LEU A 61 -0.11 -7.86 4.02
CA LEU A 61 -1.38 -7.30 3.58
C LEU A 61 -2.02 -8.24 2.53
N THR A 62 -3.01 -9.03 2.97
CA THR A 62 -3.74 -9.98 2.13
C THR A 62 -5.18 -9.53 1.92
N GLN A 63 -5.73 -9.83 0.75
CA GLN A 63 -7.13 -9.53 0.42
C GLN A 63 -8.12 -10.19 1.40
N ALA A 64 -7.79 -11.37 1.92
CA ALA A 64 -8.64 -12.09 2.88
C ALA A 64 -8.75 -11.37 4.23
N LYS A 65 -7.68 -10.70 4.67
CA LYS A 65 -7.64 -9.99 5.97
C LYS A 65 -8.13 -8.55 5.86
N TYR A 66 -7.83 -7.88 4.75
CA TYR A 66 -8.15 -6.47 4.52
C TYR A 66 -8.80 -6.26 3.14
N PRO A 67 -10.06 -6.69 2.95
CA PRO A 67 -10.71 -6.64 1.64
C PRO A 67 -10.97 -5.21 1.16
N LYS A 68 -11.23 -4.24 2.05
CA LYS A 68 -11.52 -2.86 1.62
C LYS A 68 -10.26 -2.12 1.19
N ILE A 69 -9.19 -2.23 1.97
CA ILE A 69 -7.89 -1.63 1.59
C ILE A 69 -7.40 -2.24 0.28
N TRP A 70 -7.58 -3.55 0.10
CA TRP A 70 -7.24 -4.22 -1.15
C TRP A 70 -8.01 -3.64 -2.33
N ASN A 71 -9.34 -3.51 -2.21
CA ASN A 71 -10.18 -2.95 -3.26
C ASN A 71 -9.85 -1.48 -3.55
N TYR A 72 -9.56 -0.69 -2.52
CA TYR A 72 -9.08 0.69 -2.67
C TYR A 72 -7.82 0.78 -3.53
N LEU A 73 -6.84 -0.08 -3.25
CA LEU A 73 -5.57 -0.06 -3.97
C LEU A 73 -5.75 -0.52 -5.43
N GLU A 74 -6.57 -1.55 -5.69
CA GLU A 74 -6.92 -1.95 -7.06
C GLU A 74 -7.62 -0.82 -7.82
N LEU A 75 -8.55 -0.13 -7.18
CA LEU A 75 -9.28 0.99 -7.78
C LEU A 75 -8.34 2.16 -8.11
N MET A 76 -7.35 2.40 -7.27
CA MET A 76 -6.32 3.40 -7.53
C MET A 76 -5.38 3.03 -8.67
N LYS A 77 -4.94 1.77 -8.73
CA LYS A 77 -4.08 1.26 -9.81
C LYS A 77 -4.75 1.32 -11.18
N GLN A 78 -6.08 1.17 -11.23
CA GLN A 78 -6.82 1.24 -12.47
C GLN A 78 -6.85 2.65 -13.09
N ARG A 79 -6.56 3.69 -12.30
CA ARG A 79 -6.59 5.08 -12.77
C ARG A 79 -5.54 5.35 -13.83
N GLU A 80 -5.90 6.21 -14.77
CA GLU A 80 -5.01 6.67 -15.83
C GLU A 80 -3.79 7.41 -15.28
N SER A 81 -3.96 8.22 -14.24
CA SER A 81 -2.87 8.94 -13.57
C SER A 81 -1.79 7.98 -13.02
N TYR A 82 -2.22 6.84 -12.50
CA TYR A 82 -1.31 5.82 -11.98
C TYR A 82 -0.57 5.10 -13.11
N LYS A 83 -1.29 4.66 -14.14
CA LYS A 83 -0.69 4.04 -15.34
C LYS A 83 0.28 4.98 -16.07
N ALA A 84 -0.02 6.27 -16.11
CA ALA A 84 0.86 7.28 -16.68
C ALA A 84 2.14 7.43 -15.84
N ALA A 85 2.03 7.39 -14.52
CA ALA A 85 3.18 7.37 -13.63
C ALA A 85 4.03 6.10 -13.82
N GLU A 86 3.42 4.91 -13.86
CA GLU A 86 4.13 3.66 -14.15
C GLU A 86 4.86 3.72 -15.50
N LYS A 87 4.19 4.20 -16.55
CA LYS A 87 4.81 4.35 -17.88
C LYS A 87 6.02 5.28 -17.84
N LYS A 88 5.93 6.41 -17.13
CA LYS A 88 7.07 7.33 -16.96
C LYS A 88 8.21 6.70 -16.16
N VAL A 89 7.90 5.94 -15.11
CA VAL A 89 8.93 5.24 -14.33
C VAL A 89 9.62 4.19 -15.20
N ILE A 90 8.88 3.45 -16.04
CA ILE A 90 9.46 2.49 -17.01
C ILE A 90 10.33 3.22 -18.05
N GLU A 91 9.91 4.38 -18.52
CA GLU A 91 10.68 5.17 -19.49
C GLU A 91 12.00 5.70 -18.92
N ILE A 92 12.01 6.06 -17.64
CA ILE A 92 13.19 6.64 -16.96
C ILE A 92 14.13 5.55 -16.42
N GLU A 93 13.59 4.52 -15.75
CA GLU A 93 14.37 3.50 -15.05
C GLU A 93 14.46 2.14 -15.79
N GLY A 94 13.74 1.98 -16.91
CA GLY A 94 13.70 0.73 -17.68
C GLY A 94 12.90 -0.41 -17.04
N SER A 95 12.60 -0.34 -15.73
CA SER A 95 11.74 -1.30 -15.03
C SER A 95 10.97 -0.66 -13.88
N PHE A 96 9.66 -0.91 -13.79
CA PHE A 96 8.87 -0.52 -12.62
C PHE A 96 9.00 -1.58 -11.53
N LYS A 97 9.69 -1.26 -10.44
CA LYS A 97 9.75 -2.09 -9.22
C LYS A 97 9.13 -1.32 -8.05
N PRO A 98 7.82 -1.47 -7.80
CA PRO A 98 7.17 -0.87 -6.63
C PRO A 98 7.62 -1.50 -5.30
N THR A 99 8.39 -2.59 -5.37
CA THR A 99 8.84 -3.38 -4.24
C THR A 99 10.34 -3.24 -4.03
N ALA A 100 10.75 -3.02 -2.78
CA ALA A 100 12.15 -3.06 -2.34
C ALA A 100 12.73 -4.48 -2.42
N THR A 101 13.04 -4.97 -3.62
CA THR A 101 13.69 -6.28 -3.82
C THR A 101 15.18 -6.27 -3.41
N ASN A 102 15.79 -5.09 -3.22
CA ASN A 102 17.26 -4.96 -3.07
C ASN A 102 17.81 -4.91 -1.63
N ILE A 103 17.02 -5.18 -0.59
CA ILE A 103 17.56 -5.22 0.79
C ILE A 103 18.22 -6.56 1.16
N LYS A 104 18.16 -7.58 0.29
CA LYS A 104 18.73 -8.91 0.56
C LYS A 104 20.15 -9.13 0.03
N GLU A 105 20.74 -8.20 -0.71
CA GLU A 105 22.08 -8.38 -1.33
C GLU A 105 23.23 -7.63 -0.65
N LYS A 106 22.99 -6.93 0.47
CA LYS A 106 24.06 -6.13 1.10
C LYS A 106 24.49 -6.53 2.52
N TYR A 107 23.94 -7.60 3.11
CA TYR A 107 24.38 -8.11 4.41
C TYR A 107 24.22 -9.61 4.56
#